data_AF-A0A924SEI5-F1
#
_entry.id   AF-A0A924SEI5-F1
#
_cell.length_a   1.000
_cell.length_b   1.000
_cell.length_c   1.000
_cell.angle_alpha   90.00
_cell.angle_beta   90.00
_cell.angle_gamma   90.00
#
_symmetry.space_group_name_H-M   'P 1'
#
loop_
_entity.id
_entity.type
_entity.pdbx_description
1 polymer ?
#
loop_
_entity_poly.entity_id
_entity_poly.type
_entity_poly.pdbx_seq_one_letter_code
_entity_poly.pdbx_strand_id
1 'polypeptide(L)'
;MHSPFRQAPWILVHCGSLLLAASDIGAQTVVATPYDTTGIYGIGKTVGWTVAVASGQAPSAGLYPYVVTENGSRVIVRGVLDFSKGPVSIETRLARPGMVRVEIRPPQGATQPFGSTSTGGPGVVALGAAVAPTRILPMEKRPAGFDAFWDAQLARLARVPFNAAITPKESGSPDIDYATVRLDNVDGAHVHGQVARPHRDGKFPALLILQWASPPYPLQKQWVTDRAREGWLALNVEPHDVPSDMAPEFYASLPQMIKEYNTINATDRDHGYFRQMYLGDVRAVQYLASRPDWDGRVLVATGTSMGGQQSLAVAGLYPGITGVVVNVPAGSDANGALHGHMPGYPNWNVSDARVADADRYFDIMNFAPRIKAPTMMAMGFIDAVTPAIGIWTTFNLIRAPKEAVPMIDSPHNHQATAEQQRPWVERSAAWLAALKTGVLP
;
A
#
# COMPACT_ATOMS: atom_id res chain seq x y z
N MET A 1 45.99 50.89 -43.68
CA MET A 1 45.13 51.12 -44.85
C MET A 1 43.69 50.85 -44.45
N HIS A 2 42.87 51.91 -44.54
CA HIS A 2 41.41 51.97 -44.68
C HIS A 2 40.48 51.30 -43.63
N SER A 3 40.02 52.16 -42.71
CA SER A 3 38.68 52.18 -42.07
C SER A 3 37.68 52.91 -43.02
N PRO A 4 36.38 53.24 -42.71
CA PRO A 4 35.36 52.78 -41.73
C PRO A 4 33.96 52.50 -42.40
N PHE A 5 32.86 52.38 -41.62
CA PHE A 5 31.43 52.82 -41.83
C PHE A 5 30.43 51.76 -41.30
N ARG A 6 29.77 51.96 -40.14
CA ARG A 6 28.48 52.66 -39.83
C ARG A 6 27.19 51.92 -40.22
N GLN A 7 26.29 51.90 -39.24
CA GLN A 7 24.95 51.30 -39.15
C GLN A 7 23.89 51.89 -40.09
N ALA A 8 22.88 51.09 -40.47
CA ALA A 8 21.45 51.48 -40.53
C ALA A 8 20.52 50.27 -40.88
N PRO A 9 19.21 50.34 -40.57
CA PRO A 9 18.34 49.19 -40.26
C PRO A 9 17.37 48.80 -41.38
N TRP A 10 16.78 47.61 -41.28
CA TRP A 10 15.66 47.19 -42.14
C TRP A 10 14.40 46.86 -41.32
N ILE A 11 13.32 47.50 -41.73
CA ILE A 11 11.93 47.37 -41.27
C ILE A 11 11.23 46.24 -42.04
N LEU A 12 10.50 45.42 -41.28
CA LEU A 12 9.35 44.53 -41.56
C LEU A 12 9.09 43.98 -42.98
N VAL A 13 8.86 42.66 -43.04
CA VAL A 13 7.69 42.09 -43.71
C VAL A 13 7.08 40.98 -42.85
N HIS A 14 5.84 41.18 -42.41
CA HIS A 14 4.95 40.16 -41.85
C HIS A 14 4.45 39.23 -42.97
N CYS A 15 4.68 37.93 -42.84
CA CYS A 15 3.82 36.91 -43.45
C CYS A 15 3.18 36.12 -42.32
N GLY A 16 1.88 36.36 -42.13
CA GLY A 16 1.06 35.71 -41.11
C GLY A 16 1.03 34.21 -41.33
N SER A 17 1.40 33.46 -40.29
CA SER A 17 1.06 32.06 -40.14
C SER A 17 -0.10 32.00 -39.17
N LEU A 18 -1.30 31.72 -39.68
CA LEU A 18 -2.42 31.26 -38.87
C LEU A 18 -1.99 29.95 -38.20
N LEU A 19 -1.45 30.05 -36.99
CA LEU A 19 -1.35 28.93 -36.07
C LEU A 19 -2.77 28.57 -35.65
N LEU A 20 -3.38 27.64 -36.37
CA LEU A 20 -4.45 26.82 -35.82
C LEU A 20 -3.89 26.21 -34.53
N ALA A 21 -4.38 26.69 -33.39
CA ALA A 21 -4.20 26.02 -32.13
C ALA A 21 -4.80 24.62 -32.28
N ALA A 22 -3.96 23.63 -32.59
CA ALA A 22 -4.29 22.25 -32.35
C ALA A 22 -4.58 22.16 -30.86
N SER A 23 -5.86 22.06 -30.52
CA SER A 23 -6.28 21.66 -29.19
C SER A 23 -5.69 20.27 -29.01
N ASP A 24 -4.70 20.13 -28.13
CA ASP A 24 -4.38 18.82 -27.58
C ASP A 24 -5.72 18.24 -27.12
N ILE A 25 -6.19 17.20 -27.80
CA ILE A 25 -7.44 16.53 -27.47
C ILE A 25 -7.14 15.71 -26.22
N GLY A 26 -7.06 16.42 -25.08
CA GLY A 26 -6.87 15.83 -23.77
C GLY A 26 -8.07 14.94 -23.44
N ALA A 27 -7.81 13.87 -22.69
CA ALA A 27 -8.85 13.02 -22.14
C ALA A 27 -9.94 13.88 -21.48
N GLN A 28 -11.21 13.52 -21.70
CA GLN A 28 -12.28 14.19 -20.99
C GLN A 28 -12.14 13.90 -19.50
N THR A 29 -12.02 14.97 -18.73
CA THR A 29 -11.81 14.90 -17.28
C THR A 29 -13.13 15.20 -16.57
N VAL A 30 -13.57 14.25 -15.75
CA VAL A 30 -14.70 14.44 -14.84
C VAL A 30 -14.14 14.75 -13.45
N VAL A 31 -14.57 15.87 -12.88
CA VAL A 31 -14.22 16.31 -11.54
C VAL A 31 -15.41 16.05 -10.63
N ALA A 32 -15.15 15.44 -9.48
CA ALA A 32 -16.16 15.20 -8.46
C ALA A 32 -15.72 15.84 -7.14
N THR A 33 -16.54 16.75 -6.63
CA THR A 33 -16.33 17.41 -5.34
C THR A 33 -17.21 16.72 -4.29
N PRO A 34 -16.63 16.04 -3.28
CA PRO A 34 -17.44 15.42 -2.23
C PRO A 34 -18.13 16.48 -1.37
N TYR A 35 -19.31 16.16 -0.85
CA TYR A 35 -20.03 17.05 0.08
C TYR A 35 -19.30 17.24 1.42
N ASP A 36 -18.45 16.27 1.79
CA ASP A 36 -17.58 16.33 2.96
C ASP A 36 -16.16 16.01 2.49
N THR A 37 -15.24 16.94 2.69
CA THR A 37 -13.84 16.81 2.24
C THR A 37 -13.05 15.75 3.02
N THR A 38 -13.58 15.28 4.15
CA THR A 38 -13.01 14.12 4.86
C THR A 38 -13.39 12.79 4.20
N GLY A 39 -14.42 12.77 3.35
CA GLY A 39 -14.99 11.55 2.77
C GLY A 39 -15.60 10.59 3.80
N ILE A 40 -15.74 11.00 5.07
CA ILE A 40 -16.24 10.17 6.17
C ILE A 40 -17.57 10.71 6.67
N TYR A 41 -18.59 9.86 6.65
CA TYR A 41 -19.97 10.22 6.96
C TYR A 41 -20.50 9.40 8.15
N GLY A 42 -21.51 9.94 8.83
CA GLY A 42 -22.29 9.19 9.83
C GLY A 42 -23.32 8.25 9.19
N ILE A 43 -23.76 7.23 9.93
CA ILE A 43 -24.83 6.32 9.49
C ILE A 43 -26.09 7.12 9.15
N GLY A 44 -26.72 6.81 8.01
CA GLY A 44 -27.94 7.45 7.52
C GLY A 44 -27.75 8.88 6.98
N LYS A 45 -26.55 9.46 7.06
CA LYS A 45 -26.23 10.75 6.42
C LYS A 45 -26.11 10.56 4.91
N THR A 46 -26.45 11.61 4.15
CA THR A 46 -26.23 11.65 2.69
C THR A 46 -24.73 11.64 2.42
N VAL A 47 -24.28 10.60 1.73
CA VAL A 47 -22.98 10.55 1.07
C VAL A 47 -23.20 11.08 -0.33
N GLY A 48 -22.40 12.04 -0.79
CA GLY A 48 -22.61 12.56 -2.13
C GLY A 48 -21.47 13.41 -2.68
N TRP A 49 -21.55 13.62 -4.00
CA TRP A 49 -20.62 14.40 -4.79
C TRP A 49 -21.37 15.32 -5.75
N THR A 50 -20.86 16.53 -5.92
CA THR A 50 -21.16 17.36 -7.09
C THR A 50 -20.18 16.99 -8.19
N VAL A 51 -20.68 16.52 -9.33
CA VAL A 51 -19.89 16.02 -10.46
C VAL A 51 -20.03 16.97 -11.64
N ALA A 52 -18.91 17.33 -12.26
CA ALA A 52 -18.85 18.20 -13.42
C ALA A 52 -17.76 17.75 -14.40
N VAL A 53 -17.84 18.21 -15.64
CA VAL A 53 -16.71 18.17 -16.57
C VAL A 53 -15.72 19.27 -16.16
N ALA A 54 -14.41 19.01 -16.29
CA ALA A 54 -13.36 19.94 -15.93
C ALA A 54 -13.54 21.30 -16.65
N SER A 55 -13.16 22.38 -15.95
CA SER A 55 -13.24 23.73 -16.51
C SER A 55 -12.47 23.83 -17.84
N GLY A 56 -13.08 24.46 -18.85
CA GLY A 56 -12.50 24.58 -20.19
C GLY A 56 -12.73 23.37 -21.11
N GLN A 57 -13.37 22.30 -20.64
CA GLN A 57 -13.78 21.16 -21.47
C GLN A 57 -15.30 21.13 -21.69
N ALA A 58 -15.72 20.77 -22.90
CA ALA A 58 -17.13 20.51 -23.20
C ALA A 58 -17.51 19.07 -22.84
N PRO A 59 -18.74 18.79 -22.37
CA PRO A 59 -19.22 17.43 -22.21
C PRO A 59 -19.24 16.68 -23.55
N SER A 60 -18.78 15.43 -23.56
CA SER A 60 -19.04 14.51 -24.67
C SER A 60 -20.54 14.30 -24.79
N ALA A 61 -21.03 14.15 -26.02
CA ALA A 61 -22.45 13.94 -26.25
C ALA A 61 -22.93 12.64 -25.60
N GLY A 62 -24.04 12.71 -24.87
CA GLY A 62 -24.72 11.56 -24.28
C GLY A 62 -24.73 11.55 -22.75
N LEU A 63 -25.22 10.44 -22.21
CA LEU A 63 -25.41 10.21 -20.78
C LEU A 63 -24.27 9.38 -20.20
N TYR A 64 -23.73 9.77 -19.05
CA TYR A 64 -22.62 9.10 -18.39
C TYR A 64 -23.17 8.10 -17.37
N PRO A 65 -23.14 6.78 -17.64
CA PRO A 65 -23.66 5.81 -16.68
C PRO A 65 -22.76 5.75 -15.45
N TYR A 66 -23.37 5.63 -14.28
CA TYR A 66 -22.65 5.38 -13.04
C TYR A 66 -23.29 4.25 -12.22
N VAL A 67 -22.46 3.61 -11.41
CA VAL A 67 -22.88 2.62 -10.42
C VAL A 67 -22.33 3.01 -9.05
N VAL A 68 -23.13 2.80 -8.01
CA VAL A 68 -22.69 2.93 -6.62
C VAL A 68 -22.70 1.54 -5.99
N THR A 69 -21.57 1.14 -5.40
CA THR A 69 -21.43 -0.10 -4.66
C THR A 69 -21.17 0.16 -3.18
N GLU A 70 -21.79 -0.67 -2.35
CA GLU A 70 -21.43 -0.81 -0.95
C GLU A 70 -20.33 -1.86 -0.80
N ASN A 71 -19.32 -1.54 0.02
CA ASN A 71 -18.13 -2.35 0.29
C ASN A 71 -17.40 -2.81 -0.99
N GLY A 72 -17.55 -2.06 -2.08
CA GLY A 72 -16.91 -2.29 -3.37
C GLY A 72 -17.61 -3.31 -4.29
N SER A 73 -18.45 -4.22 -3.76
CA SER A 73 -19.06 -5.29 -4.59
C SER A 73 -20.58 -5.19 -4.73
N ARG A 74 -21.32 -4.82 -3.68
CA ARG A 74 -22.79 -4.86 -3.71
C ARG A 74 -23.35 -3.60 -4.36
N VAL A 75 -23.90 -3.70 -5.57
CA VAL A 75 -24.52 -2.54 -6.24
C VAL A 75 -25.78 -2.10 -5.49
N ILE A 76 -25.84 -0.82 -5.11
CA ILE A 76 -26.96 -0.20 -4.40
C ILE A 76 -27.67 0.88 -5.21
N VAL A 77 -26.99 1.50 -6.19
CA VAL A 77 -27.58 2.49 -7.10
C VAL A 77 -27.02 2.30 -8.51
N ARG A 78 -27.88 2.50 -9.52
CA ARG A 78 -27.49 2.70 -10.92
C ARG A 78 -28.13 3.99 -11.40
N GLY A 79 -27.40 4.79 -12.15
CA GLY A 79 -27.92 6.04 -12.68
C GLY A 79 -27.13 6.52 -13.90
N VAL A 80 -27.49 7.71 -14.35
CA VAL A 80 -26.86 8.42 -15.45
C VAL A 80 -26.64 9.88 -15.07
N LEU A 81 -25.53 10.48 -15.51
CA LEU A 81 -25.27 11.91 -15.39
C LEU A 81 -25.51 12.57 -16.74
N ASP A 82 -26.22 13.69 -16.73
CA ASP A 82 -26.44 14.56 -17.87
C ASP A 82 -25.84 15.94 -17.57
N PHE A 83 -24.67 16.22 -18.14
CA PHE A 83 -23.98 17.49 -17.95
C PHE A 83 -24.48 18.62 -18.86
N SER A 84 -25.52 18.40 -19.68
CA SER A 84 -26.05 19.40 -20.63
C SER A 84 -26.56 20.68 -19.94
N LYS A 85 -26.92 20.59 -18.66
CA LYS A 85 -27.42 21.71 -17.84
C LYS A 85 -26.44 22.13 -16.74
N GLY A 86 -25.21 21.62 -16.74
CA GLY A 86 -24.19 21.90 -15.73
C GLY A 86 -23.92 20.73 -14.78
N PRO A 87 -23.34 21.01 -13.59
CA PRO A 87 -22.97 19.98 -12.62
C PRO A 87 -24.17 19.15 -12.12
N VAL A 88 -23.94 17.87 -11.83
CA VAL A 88 -24.95 16.90 -11.39
C VAL A 88 -24.54 16.25 -10.08
N SER A 89 -25.50 15.93 -9.21
CA SER A 89 -25.22 15.25 -7.94
C SER A 89 -25.33 13.73 -8.05
N ILE A 90 -24.42 13.03 -7.36
CA ILE A 90 -24.57 11.61 -7.02
C ILE A 90 -24.77 11.53 -5.51
N GLU A 91 -25.85 10.89 -5.08
CA GLU A 91 -26.17 10.75 -3.66
C GLU A 91 -26.52 9.30 -3.30
N THR A 92 -26.12 8.88 -2.10
CA THR A 92 -26.54 7.62 -1.51
C THR A 92 -26.53 7.70 0.02
N ARG A 93 -27.00 6.65 0.70
CA ARG A 93 -26.98 6.50 2.15
C ARG A 93 -26.74 5.05 2.52
N LEU A 94 -25.95 4.81 3.56
CA LEU A 94 -25.84 3.49 4.18
C LEU A 94 -26.51 3.48 5.55
N ALA A 95 -27.30 2.43 5.81
CA ALA A 95 -27.95 2.19 7.10
C ALA A 95 -27.03 1.49 8.11
N ARG A 96 -25.81 1.15 7.71
CA ARG A 96 -24.80 0.43 8.50
C ARG A 96 -23.39 0.94 8.17
N PRO A 97 -22.38 0.66 9.01
CA PRO A 97 -20.99 0.93 8.68
C PRO A 97 -20.56 0.25 7.37
N GLY A 98 -19.78 0.94 6.55
CA GLY A 98 -19.30 0.39 5.29
C GLY A 98 -18.61 1.42 4.42
N MET A 99 -18.11 0.97 3.27
CA MET A 99 -17.53 1.81 2.23
C MET A 99 -18.53 2.05 1.11
N VAL A 100 -18.50 3.23 0.51
CA VAL A 100 -19.23 3.58 -0.71
C VAL A 100 -18.20 3.79 -1.80
N ARG A 101 -18.38 3.10 -2.92
CA ARG A 101 -17.57 3.33 -4.12
C ARG A 101 -18.48 3.65 -5.30
N VAL A 102 -18.11 4.66 -6.08
CA VAL A 102 -18.82 5.05 -7.31
C VAL A 102 -17.92 4.75 -8.49
N GLU A 103 -18.46 4.21 -9.58
CA GLU A 103 -17.82 4.22 -10.90
C GLU A 103 -18.66 5.01 -11.87
N ILE A 104 -18.06 6.00 -12.51
CA ILE A 104 -18.64 6.75 -13.62
C ILE A 104 -17.94 6.26 -14.88
N ARG A 105 -18.70 6.00 -15.93
CA ARG A 105 -18.22 5.57 -17.25
C ARG A 105 -18.53 6.65 -18.30
N PRO A 106 -17.79 6.68 -19.41
CA PRO A 106 -18.09 7.62 -20.48
C PRO A 106 -19.45 7.28 -21.12
N PRO A 107 -20.04 8.23 -21.88
CA PRO A 107 -21.23 7.96 -22.66
C PRO A 107 -21.01 6.82 -23.64
N GLN A 108 -22.09 6.09 -23.94
CA GLN A 108 -22.03 5.02 -24.94
C GLN A 108 -21.55 5.59 -26.29
N GLY A 109 -20.54 4.96 -26.88
CA GLY A 109 -19.98 5.39 -28.16
C GLY A 109 -18.99 6.56 -28.07
N ALA A 110 -18.59 6.99 -26.86
CA ALA A 110 -17.53 7.96 -26.69
C ALA A 110 -16.22 7.45 -27.30
N THR A 111 -15.61 8.27 -28.17
CA THR A 111 -14.32 7.98 -28.82
C THR A 111 -13.15 8.65 -28.12
N GLN A 112 -13.42 9.60 -27.22
CA GLN A 112 -12.41 10.32 -26.47
C GLN A 112 -11.89 9.48 -25.29
N PRO A 113 -10.59 9.58 -24.94
CA PRO A 113 -10.08 8.97 -23.72
C PRO A 113 -10.85 9.49 -22.50
N PHE A 114 -11.16 8.59 -21.58
CA PHE A 114 -11.90 8.87 -20.35
C PHE A 114 -11.26 8.12 -19.19
N GLY A 115 -11.16 8.77 -18.03
CA GLY A 115 -10.53 8.17 -16.85
C GLY A 115 -9.01 7.98 -16.99
N SER A 116 -8.42 7.43 -15.95
CA SER A 116 -6.99 7.12 -15.85
C SER A 116 -6.77 6.00 -14.84
N THR A 117 -5.59 5.38 -14.81
CA THR A 117 -5.23 4.43 -13.75
C THR A 117 -5.42 5.02 -12.35
N SER A 118 -5.20 6.33 -12.18
CA SER A 118 -5.39 7.01 -10.89
C SER A 118 -6.84 7.17 -10.44
N THR A 119 -7.80 6.93 -11.34
CA THR A 119 -9.24 7.05 -11.09
C THR A 119 -10.00 5.74 -11.39
N GLY A 120 -9.32 4.59 -11.37
CA GLY A 120 -9.95 3.27 -11.57
C GLY A 120 -9.71 2.63 -12.93
N GLY A 121 -8.84 3.22 -13.77
CA GLY A 121 -8.40 2.68 -15.05
C GLY A 121 -8.95 3.42 -16.26
N PRO A 122 -8.46 3.08 -17.48
CA PRO A 122 -9.05 3.57 -18.71
C PRO A 122 -10.55 3.27 -18.78
N GLY A 123 -11.35 4.28 -19.08
CA GLY A 123 -12.81 4.19 -19.23
C GLY A 123 -13.61 4.30 -17.94
N VAL A 124 -12.99 4.58 -16.79
CA VAL A 124 -13.69 4.71 -15.50
C VAL A 124 -13.15 5.90 -14.69
N VAL A 125 -14.04 6.58 -13.97
CA VAL A 125 -13.72 7.48 -12.86
C VAL A 125 -14.32 6.94 -11.57
N ALA A 126 -13.49 6.71 -10.57
CA ALA A 126 -13.84 6.10 -9.30
C ALA A 126 -13.87 7.15 -8.18
N LEU A 127 -14.90 7.11 -7.35
CA LEU A 127 -15.06 7.95 -6.16
C LEU A 127 -15.23 7.07 -4.92
N GLY A 128 -14.71 7.51 -3.79
CA GLY A 128 -14.72 6.74 -2.54
C GLY A 128 -15.20 7.56 -1.35
N ALA A 129 -15.96 6.93 -0.47
CA ALA A 129 -16.38 7.49 0.81
C ALA A 129 -16.55 6.37 1.84
N ALA A 130 -16.50 6.71 3.12
CA ALA A 130 -16.76 5.79 4.23
C ALA A 130 -17.97 6.24 5.03
N VAL A 131 -18.76 5.28 5.53
CA VAL A 131 -19.84 5.52 6.48
C VAL A 131 -19.50 4.83 7.79
N ALA A 132 -19.34 5.62 8.85
CA ALA A 132 -18.91 5.18 10.19
C ALA A 132 -17.78 4.14 10.16
N PRO A 133 -16.64 4.41 9.49
CA PRO A 133 -15.60 3.42 9.23
C PRO A 133 -15.02 2.78 10.49
N THR A 134 -14.96 3.53 11.60
CA THR A 134 -14.45 3.04 12.90
C THR A 134 -15.37 2.02 13.59
N ARG A 135 -16.53 1.73 12.98
CA ARG A 135 -17.51 0.73 13.45
C ARG A 135 -17.60 -0.48 12.52
N ILE A 136 -16.77 -0.56 11.49
CA ILE A 136 -16.68 -1.74 10.61
C ILE A 136 -16.07 -2.89 11.41
N LEU A 137 -16.69 -4.06 11.34
CA LEU A 137 -16.28 -5.26 12.06
C LEU A 137 -16.02 -6.41 11.08
N PRO A 138 -15.21 -7.41 11.46
CA PRO A 138 -15.00 -8.62 10.67
C PRO A 138 -16.32 -9.33 10.36
N MET A 139 -16.41 -9.87 9.14
CA MET A 139 -17.56 -10.68 8.74
C MET A 139 -17.48 -12.11 9.28
N GLU A 140 -16.26 -12.60 9.52
CA GLU A 140 -16.00 -13.88 10.15
C GLU A 140 -15.27 -13.76 11.50
N LYS A 141 -15.46 -14.76 12.35
CA LYS A 141 -14.76 -14.83 13.63
C LYS A 141 -13.29 -15.22 13.42
N ARG A 142 -12.40 -14.73 14.28
CA ARG A 142 -11.02 -15.22 14.39
C ARG A 142 -11.01 -16.74 14.69
N PRO A 143 -10.16 -17.56 14.03
CA PRO A 143 -10.06 -18.98 14.33
C PRO A 143 -9.73 -19.24 15.80
N ALA A 144 -10.41 -20.17 16.46
CA ALA A 144 -10.20 -20.49 17.87
C ALA A 144 -8.76 -20.98 18.17
N GLY A 145 -8.15 -21.68 17.22
CA GLY A 145 -6.77 -22.19 17.32
C GLY A 145 -5.69 -21.22 16.83
N PHE A 146 -6.03 -19.98 16.48
CA PHE A 146 -5.08 -19.03 15.88
C PHE A 146 -3.85 -18.79 16.76
N ASP A 147 -4.07 -18.48 18.04
CA ASP A 147 -2.96 -18.17 18.96
C ASP A 147 -2.09 -19.39 19.22
N ALA A 148 -2.69 -20.54 19.51
CA ALA A 148 -1.97 -21.79 19.72
C ALA A 148 -1.15 -22.21 18.49
N PHE A 149 -1.69 -22.00 17.27
CA PHE A 149 -0.97 -22.24 16.04
C PHE A 149 0.29 -21.36 15.94
N TRP A 150 0.14 -20.04 16.05
CA TRP A 150 1.27 -19.13 15.88
C TRP A 150 2.29 -19.23 16.99
N ASP A 151 1.87 -19.48 18.23
CA ASP A 151 2.80 -19.71 19.35
C ASP A 151 3.64 -20.99 19.12
N ALA A 152 3.04 -22.04 18.55
CA ALA A 152 3.78 -23.24 18.14
C ALA A 152 4.76 -22.96 16.98
N GLN A 153 4.39 -22.11 16.00
CA GLN A 153 5.29 -21.70 14.93
C GLN A 153 6.47 -20.87 15.44
N LEU A 154 6.23 -19.95 16.38
CA LEU A 154 7.29 -19.17 17.03
C LEU A 154 8.23 -20.07 17.84
N ALA A 155 7.70 -21.09 18.53
CA ALA A 155 8.52 -22.07 19.23
C ALA A 155 9.37 -22.92 18.28
N ARG A 156 8.88 -23.23 17.06
CA ARG A 156 9.70 -23.87 16.01
C ARG A 156 10.81 -22.94 15.55
N LEU A 157 10.51 -21.67 15.28
CA LEU A 157 11.50 -20.68 14.86
C LEU A 157 12.60 -20.51 15.91
N ALA A 158 12.25 -20.43 17.19
CA ALA A 158 13.20 -20.25 18.30
C ALA A 158 14.25 -21.37 18.42
N ARG A 159 13.97 -22.57 17.88
CA ARG A 159 14.94 -23.69 17.86
C ARG A 159 15.94 -23.61 16.71
N VAL A 160 15.71 -22.74 15.73
CA VAL A 160 16.62 -22.55 14.60
C VAL A 160 17.60 -21.42 14.96
N PRO A 161 18.92 -21.66 15.00
CA PRO A 161 19.91 -20.61 15.21
C PRO A 161 19.89 -19.61 14.04
N PHE A 162 20.29 -18.35 14.26
CA PHE A 162 20.30 -17.36 13.17
C PHE A 162 21.26 -17.73 12.04
N ASN A 163 22.44 -18.27 12.39
CA ASN A 163 23.57 -18.49 11.47
C ASN A 163 23.76 -17.32 10.49
N ALA A 164 23.76 -16.10 11.04
CA ALA A 164 23.75 -14.88 10.25
C ALA A 164 25.02 -14.78 9.39
N ALA A 165 24.85 -14.84 8.08
CA ALA A 165 25.91 -14.59 7.11
C ALA A 165 25.80 -13.14 6.63
N ILE A 166 26.76 -12.31 7.03
CA ILE A 166 26.81 -10.88 6.71
C ILE A 166 27.93 -10.65 5.72
N THR A 167 27.59 -10.11 4.55
CA THR A 167 28.58 -9.82 3.49
C THR A 167 28.65 -8.31 3.27
N PRO A 168 29.72 -7.63 3.73
CA PRO A 168 29.93 -6.21 3.48
C PRO A 168 29.93 -5.88 1.99
N LYS A 169 29.38 -4.71 1.63
CA LYS A 169 29.27 -4.21 0.26
C LYS A 169 29.47 -2.69 0.22
N GLU A 170 29.80 -2.15 -0.95
CA GLU A 170 29.92 -0.71 -1.16
C GLU A 170 28.57 0.01 -1.01
N SER A 171 28.46 0.88 -0.01
CA SER A 171 27.27 1.72 0.21
C SER A 171 27.16 2.84 -0.83
N GLY A 172 28.28 3.29 -1.39
CA GLY A 172 28.38 4.52 -2.19
C GLY A 172 28.48 5.81 -1.36
N SER A 173 28.73 5.70 -0.06
CA SER A 173 28.97 6.83 0.85
C SER A 173 29.92 6.42 1.98
N PRO A 174 30.98 7.19 2.28
CA PRO A 174 31.90 6.86 3.38
C PRO A 174 31.23 6.91 4.76
N ASP A 175 30.05 7.56 4.86
CA ASP A 175 29.33 7.76 6.11
C ASP A 175 28.33 6.63 6.43
N ILE A 176 28.28 5.58 5.60
CA ILE A 176 27.28 4.51 5.70
C ILE A 176 27.92 3.14 5.54
N ASP A 177 27.73 2.28 6.54
CA ASP A 177 28.00 0.85 6.42
C ASP A 177 26.83 0.16 5.72
N TYR A 178 27.13 -0.76 4.80
CA TYR A 178 26.14 -1.52 4.05
C TYR A 178 26.58 -2.98 3.87
N ALA A 179 25.65 -3.91 4.03
CA ALA A 179 25.90 -5.33 3.85
C ALA A 179 24.63 -6.07 3.38
N THR A 180 24.81 -7.21 2.72
CA THR A 180 23.73 -8.20 2.56
C THR A 180 23.73 -9.18 3.72
N VAL A 181 22.55 -9.73 4.01
CA VAL A 181 22.29 -10.61 5.15
C VAL A 181 21.57 -11.87 4.66
N ARG A 182 22.02 -13.03 5.12
CA ARG A 182 21.27 -14.29 5.06
C ARG A 182 21.10 -14.84 6.48
N LEU A 183 19.89 -15.18 6.86
CA LEU A 183 19.56 -15.82 8.14
C LEU A 183 18.89 -17.16 7.89
N ASP A 184 19.13 -18.15 8.74
CA ASP A 184 18.40 -19.40 8.69
C ASP A 184 16.96 -19.22 9.24
N ASN A 185 16.01 -19.87 8.59
CA ASN A 185 14.59 -19.87 8.92
C ASN A 185 14.07 -21.30 9.13
N VAL A 186 12.79 -21.45 9.46
CA VAL A 186 12.16 -22.77 9.60
C VAL A 186 12.27 -23.60 8.31
N ASP A 187 12.23 -24.92 8.48
CA ASP A 187 12.08 -25.88 7.37
C ASP A 187 13.20 -25.82 6.31
N GLY A 188 14.40 -25.35 6.71
CA GLY A 188 15.57 -25.24 5.84
C GLY A 188 15.57 -24.02 4.94
N ALA A 189 14.58 -23.15 5.09
CA ALA A 189 14.47 -21.91 4.35
C ALA A 189 15.44 -20.83 4.86
N HIS A 190 15.59 -19.76 4.09
CA HIS A 190 16.39 -18.60 4.48
C HIS A 190 15.60 -17.28 4.40
N VAL A 191 16.09 -16.32 5.16
CA VAL A 191 15.71 -14.91 5.04
C VAL A 191 16.88 -14.18 4.39
N HIS A 192 16.62 -13.54 3.26
CA HIS A 192 17.59 -12.71 2.55
C HIS A 192 17.26 -11.23 2.73
N GLY A 193 18.28 -10.38 2.73
CA GLY A 193 18.05 -8.95 2.82
C GLY A 193 19.32 -8.12 2.79
N GLN A 194 19.15 -6.85 3.10
CA GLN A 194 20.18 -5.84 3.13
C GLN A 194 20.08 -5.00 4.39
N VAL A 195 21.21 -4.66 5.00
CA VAL A 195 21.28 -3.86 6.23
C VAL A 195 22.20 -2.67 6.03
N ALA A 196 21.81 -1.52 6.55
CA ALA A 196 22.65 -0.33 6.59
C ALA A 196 22.56 0.40 7.93
N ARG A 197 23.63 1.09 8.29
CA ARG A 197 23.72 1.96 9.48
C ARG A 197 24.67 3.14 9.24
N PRO A 198 24.59 4.21 10.04
CA PRO A 198 25.64 5.23 10.08
C PRO A 198 27.03 4.62 10.34
N HIS A 199 28.04 5.03 9.58
CA HIS A 199 29.45 4.69 9.80
C HIS A 199 30.02 5.50 10.96
N ARG A 200 29.57 5.18 12.17
CA ARG A 200 30.09 5.73 13.42
C ARG A 200 29.77 4.81 14.58
N ASP A 201 30.52 4.98 15.67
CA ASP A 201 30.21 4.33 16.92
C ASP A 201 28.88 4.82 17.49
N GLY A 202 28.18 3.91 18.16
CA GLY A 202 26.92 4.19 18.84
C GLY A 202 25.87 3.12 18.59
N LYS A 203 24.71 3.36 19.19
CA LYS A 203 23.52 2.55 19.02
C LYS A 203 22.45 3.35 18.31
N PHE A 204 21.64 2.67 17.51
CA PHE A 204 20.68 3.31 16.62
C PHE A 204 19.27 2.73 16.84
N PRO A 205 18.23 3.56 16.66
CA PRO A 205 16.88 3.05 16.52
C PRO A 205 16.82 2.15 15.28
N ALA A 206 16.08 1.03 15.36
CA ALA A 206 15.99 0.06 14.28
C ALA A 206 14.73 0.25 13.44
N LEU A 207 14.86 0.10 12.13
CA LEU A 207 13.77 0.13 11.16
C LEU A 207 13.80 -1.13 10.30
N LEU A 208 12.75 -1.94 10.38
CA LEU A 208 12.49 -3.06 9.49
C LEU A 208 11.58 -2.57 8.35
N ILE A 209 12.07 -2.73 7.12
CA ILE A 209 11.36 -2.39 5.89
C ILE A 209 10.95 -3.69 5.20
N LEU A 210 9.66 -3.85 4.94
CA LEU A 210 9.06 -5.05 4.35
C LEU A 210 8.46 -4.71 2.99
N GLN A 211 8.58 -5.64 2.04
CA GLN A 211 8.43 -5.35 0.62
C GLN A 211 7.04 -5.64 0.07
N TRP A 212 6.65 -4.92 -0.98
CA TRP A 212 5.36 -5.10 -1.65
C TRP A 212 5.30 -6.41 -2.47
N ALA A 213 4.09 -6.72 -2.93
CA ALA A 213 3.83 -7.91 -3.74
C ALA A 213 4.51 -7.81 -5.12
N SER A 214 5.34 -8.80 -5.44
CA SER A 214 5.95 -8.97 -6.77
C SER A 214 6.51 -10.38 -6.89
N PRO A 215 6.68 -10.94 -8.10
CA PRO A 215 7.71 -11.95 -8.33
C PRO A 215 9.06 -11.47 -7.77
N PRO A 216 9.97 -12.37 -7.37
CA PRO A 216 11.27 -11.98 -6.82
C PRO A 216 12.04 -10.96 -7.65
N TYR A 217 12.73 -10.02 -6.98
CA TYR A 217 13.46 -8.92 -7.62
C TYR A 217 14.66 -8.47 -6.75
N PRO A 218 15.65 -7.76 -7.30
CA PRO A 218 16.74 -7.24 -6.48
C PRO A 218 16.29 -6.07 -5.62
N LEU A 219 16.60 -6.12 -4.33
CA LEU A 219 16.32 -5.02 -3.41
C LEU A 219 17.19 -3.80 -3.77
N GLN A 220 16.59 -2.61 -3.72
CA GLN A 220 17.32 -1.38 -4.04
C GLN A 220 18.11 -0.90 -2.82
N LYS A 221 19.41 -0.69 -3.02
CA LYS A 221 20.34 -0.24 -1.97
C LYS A 221 19.92 1.07 -1.30
N GLN A 222 19.32 2.00 -2.05
CA GLN A 222 18.86 3.28 -1.51
C GLN A 222 17.84 3.12 -0.39
N TRP A 223 17.02 2.06 -0.39
CA TRP A 223 15.97 1.87 0.62
C TRP A 223 16.49 1.76 2.05
N VAL A 224 17.66 1.16 2.27
CA VAL A 224 18.30 1.10 3.59
C VAL A 224 19.34 2.19 3.80
N THR A 225 20.09 2.56 2.76
CA THR A 225 21.15 3.58 2.89
C THR A 225 20.59 4.98 3.13
N ASP A 226 19.45 5.34 2.55
CA ASP A 226 18.78 6.62 2.83
C ASP A 226 18.31 6.70 4.29
N ARG A 227 17.74 5.60 4.82
CA ARG A 227 17.34 5.50 6.23
C ARG A 227 18.54 5.50 7.18
N ALA A 228 19.66 4.90 6.77
CA ALA A 228 20.90 4.99 7.52
C ALA A 228 21.42 6.44 7.56
N ARG A 229 21.34 7.22 6.47
CA ARG A 229 21.67 8.67 6.49
C ARG A 229 20.75 9.45 7.43
N GLU A 230 19.49 9.06 7.49
CA GLU A 230 18.54 9.61 8.47
C GLU A 230 18.83 9.14 9.90
N GLY A 231 19.77 8.22 10.14
CA GLY A 231 20.23 7.79 11.47
C GLY A 231 19.59 6.50 12.01
N TRP A 232 19.03 5.67 11.15
CA TRP A 232 18.48 4.35 11.50
C TRP A 232 19.49 3.22 11.32
N LEU A 233 19.37 2.18 12.13
CA LEU A 233 19.79 0.83 11.77
C LEU A 233 18.67 0.22 10.91
N ALA A 234 18.82 0.24 9.60
CA ALA A 234 17.77 -0.17 8.67
C ALA A 234 18.04 -1.57 8.11
N LEU A 235 17.08 -2.47 8.24
CA LEU A 235 17.07 -3.78 7.58
C LEU A 235 15.90 -3.83 6.61
N ASN A 236 16.18 -4.27 5.39
CA ASN A 236 15.16 -4.57 4.40
C ASN A 236 15.27 -6.02 3.95
N VAL A 237 14.14 -6.73 3.95
CA VAL A 237 14.04 -8.17 3.70
C VAL A 237 13.42 -8.44 2.33
N GLU A 238 13.94 -9.46 1.65
CA GLU A 238 13.32 -10.07 0.49
C GLU A 238 12.22 -11.02 0.99
N PRO A 239 10.95 -10.84 0.59
CA PRO A 239 9.84 -11.65 1.08
C PRO A 239 9.91 -13.11 0.63
N HIS A 240 10.71 -13.38 -0.40
CA HIS A 240 10.94 -14.69 -0.97
C HIS A 240 12.26 -15.30 -0.46
N ASP A 241 12.31 -16.63 -0.39
CA ASP A 241 13.54 -17.36 -0.05
C ASP A 241 14.50 -17.41 -1.25
N VAL A 242 15.01 -16.24 -1.63
CA VAL A 242 15.93 -16.03 -2.75
C VAL A 242 16.91 -14.90 -2.41
N PRO A 243 18.16 -14.95 -2.91
CA PRO A 243 19.13 -13.87 -2.71
C PRO A 243 18.59 -12.51 -3.17
N SER A 244 18.90 -11.46 -2.40
CA SER A 244 18.33 -10.12 -2.56
C SER A 244 19.12 -9.17 -3.48
N ASP A 245 20.33 -9.55 -3.91
CA ASP A 245 21.27 -8.69 -4.64
C ASP A 245 21.80 -9.29 -5.95
N MET A 246 21.11 -10.30 -6.51
CA MET A 246 21.50 -10.93 -7.77
C MET A 246 21.20 -10.04 -8.99
N ALA A 247 21.75 -10.42 -10.15
CA ALA A 247 21.46 -9.74 -11.41
C ALA A 247 20.03 -10.04 -11.90
N PRO A 248 19.39 -9.17 -12.70
CA PRO A 248 18.04 -9.38 -13.22
C PRO A 248 17.79 -10.75 -13.88
N GLU A 249 18.80 -11.31 -14.54
CA GLU A 249 18.74 -12.59 -15.24
C GLU A 249 18.51 -13.76 -14.28
N PHE A 250 19.04 -13.69 -13.06
CA PHE A 250 18.79 -14.68 -12.01
C PHE A 250 17.30 -14.74 -11.69
N TYR A 251 16.66 -13.60 -11.43
CA TYR A 251 15.23 -13.55 -11.11
C TYR A 251 14.35 -13.93 -12.30
N ALA A 252 14.75 -13.53 -13.51
CA ALA A 252 14.08 -13.97 -14.74
C ALA A 252 14.09 -15.50 -14.86
N SER A 253 15.19 -16.16 -14.47
CA SER A 253 15.34 -17.62 -14.51
C SER A 253 14.60 -18.39 -13.41
N LEU A 254 14.08 -17.71 -12.38
CA LEU A 254 13.43 -18.39 -11.26
C LEU A 254 12.18 -19.18 -11.73
N PRO A 255 11.88 -20.33 -11.07
CA PRO A 255 10.71 -21.14 -11.40
C PRO A 255 9.41 -20.34 -11.36
N GLN A 256 8.44 -20.71 -12.19
CA GLN A 256 7.14 -20.02 -12.22
C GLN A 256 6.42 -20.06 -10.86
N MET A 257 6.59 -21.15 -10.11
CA MET A 257 5.97 -21.33 -8.79
C MET A 257 6.26 -20.18 -7.82
N ILE A 258 7.51 -19.69 -7.72
CA ILE A 258 7.83 -18.56 -6.83
C ILE A 258 7.35 -17.22 -7.39
N LYS A 259 7.07 -17.13 -8.70
CA LYS A 259 6.44 -15.95 -9.32
C LYS A 259 4.93 -15.90 -9.04
N GLU A 260 4.34 -17.05 -8.68
CA GLU A 260 2.94 -17.25 -8.30
C GLU A 260 2.81 -17.65 -6.82
N TYR A 261 3.72 -17.14 -5.99
CA TYR A 261 3.94 -17.55 -4.60
C TYR A 261 2.68 -17.56 -3.71
N ASN A 262 1.72 -16.68 -3.98
CA ASN A 262 0.48 -16.55 -3.21
C ASN A 262 -0.41 -17.80 -3.28
N THR A 263 -0.13 -18.72 -4.22
CA THR A 263 -0.84 -19.99 -4.39
C THR A 263 -0.10 -21.20 -3.79
N ILE A 264 1.17 -21.04 -3.40
CA ILE A 264 1.98 -22.13 -2.85
C ILE A 264 1.34 -22.63 -1.55
N ASN A 265 0.89 -23.89 -1.58
CA ASN A 265 0.24 -24.58 -0.46
C ASN A 265 -0.93 -23.79 0.15
N ALA A 266 -1.70 -23.07 -0.67
CA ALA A 266 -2.80 -22.21 -0.20
C ALA A 266 -3.93 -22.93 0.57
N THR A 267 -3.96 -24.27 0.53
CA THR A 267 -4.95 -25.10 1.25
C THR A 267 -4.39 -25.71 2.55
N ASP A 268 -3.13 -25.42 2.89
CA ASP A 268 -2.43 -25.99 4.03
C ASP A 268 -1.77 -24.87 4.86
N ARG A 269 -2.36 -24.57 6.03
CA ARG A 269 -1.82 -23.56 6.94
C ARG A 269 -0.43 -23.90 7.50
N ASP A 270 -0.07 -25.18 7.56
CA ASP A 270 1.20 -25.64 8.16
C ASP A 270 2.37 -25.54 7.16
N HIS A 271 2.07 -25.49 5.85
CA HIS A 271 3.08 -25.41 4.78
C HIS A 271 2.85 -24.28 3.77
N GLY A 272 1.86 -23.40 4.00
CA GLY A 272 1.54 -22.24 3.17
C GLY A 272 2.68 -21.21 3.10
N TYR A 273 2.83 -20.56 1.94
CA TYR A 273 3.87 -19.54 1.72
C TYR A 273 3.89 -18.44 2.81
N PHE A 274 2.73 -17.89 3.15
CA PHE A 274 2.62 -16.80 4.12
C PHE A 274 3.08 -17.20 5.53
N ARG A 275 3.04 -18.50 5.87
CA ARG A 275 3.61 -19.01 7.12
C ARG A 275 5.13 -18.78 7.16
N GLN A 276 5.83 -19.23 6.12
CA GLN A 276 7.28 -19.12 6.02
C GLN A 276 7.72 -17.65 5.96
N MET A 277 7.01 -16.83 5.16
CA MET A 277 7.27 -15.40 5.04
C MET A 277 7.14 -14.68 6.39
N TYR A 278 6.02 -14.82 7.10
CA TYR A 278 5.84 -14.15 8.39
C TYR A 278 6.82 -14.63 9.47
N LEU A 279 7.22 -15.90 9.46
CA LEU A 279 8.29 -16.39 10.34
C LEU A 279 9.65 -15.80 9.96
N GLY A 280 9.89 -15.59 8.66
CA GLY A 280 11.06 -14.87 8.15
C GLY A 280 11.09 -13.41 8.62
N ASP A 281 9.94 -12.73 8.63
CA ASP A 281 9.83 -11.37 9.15
C ASP A 281 10.13 -11.30 10.65
N VAL A 282 9.59 -12.24 11.43
CA VAL A 282 9.92 -12.37 12.86
C VAL A 282 11.41 -12.64 13.06
N ARG A 283 12.01 -13.51 12.24
CA ARG A 283 13.46 -13.80 12.26
C ARG A 283 14.28 -12.54 12.00
N ALA A 284 13.88 -11.72 11.04
CA ALA A 284 14.55 -10.45 10.73
C ALA A 284 14.47 -9.45 11.90
N VAL A 285 13.30 -9.33 12.55
CA VAL A 285 13.14 -8.51 13.76
C VAL A 285 14.02 -9.02 14.90
N GLN A 286 14.03 -10.34 15.15
CA GLN A 286 14.87 -10.95 16.17
C GLN A 286 16.37 -10.71 15.92
N TYR A 287 16.79 -10.75 14.65
CA TYR A 287 18.16 -10.41 14.27
C TYR A 287 18.48 -8.94 14.59
N LEU A 288 17.64 -7.98 14.16
CA LEU A 288 17.80 -6.56 14.53
C LEU A 288 17.91 -6.38 16.04
N ALA A 289 17.03 -7.01 16.81
CA ALA A 289 16.99 -6.92 18.26
C ALA A 289 18.22 -7.58 18.95
N SER A 290 18.92 -8.48 18.26
CA SER A 290 20.15 -9.12 18.77
C SER A 290 21.41 -8.29 18.51
N ARG A 291 21.36 -7.30 17.62
CA ARG A 291 22.56 -6.58 17.20
C ARG A 291 23.07 -5.64 18.30
N PRO A 292 24.40 -5.58 18.54
CA PRO A 292 24.98 -4.73 19.59
C PRO A 292 24.85 -3.23 19.31
N ASP A 293 24.62 -2.84 18.05
CA ASP A 293 24.42 -1.46 17.60
C ASP A 293 22.93 -1.06 17.51
N TRP A 294 22.00 -1.89 17.98
CA TRP A 294 20.63 -1.48 18.26
C TRP A 294 20.54 -0.78 19.63
N ASP A 295 19.71 0.27 19.72
CA ASP A 295 19.51 1.06 20.94
C ASP A 295 18.77 0.32 22.07
N GLY A 296 18.21 -0.86 21.79
CA GLY A 296 17.47 -1.65 22.78
C GLY A 296 16.06 -1.12 23.07
N ARG A 297 15.61 -0.07 22.37
CA ARG A 297 14.40 0.69 22.71
C ARG A 297 13.48 0.92 21.52
N VAL A 298 13.98 1.32 20.36
CA VAL A 298 13.16 1.69 19.20
C VAL A 298 13.33 0.63 18.12
N LEU A 299 12.23 -0.03 17.77
CA LEU A 299 12.19 -1.00 16.69
C LEU A 299 10.87 -0.84 15.92
N VAL A 300 10.95 -0.29 14.72
CA VAL A 300 9.79 0.08 13.91
C VAL A 300 9.67 -0.87 12.72
N ALA A 301 8.45 -1.31 12.39
CA ALA A 301 8.14 -2.03 11.16
C ALA A 301 7.39 -1.11 10.18
N THR A 302 7.78 -1.14 8.90
CA THR A 302 7.12 -0.34 7.86
C THR A 302 7.06 -1.09 6.53
N GLY A 303 6.01 -0.80 5.75
CA GLY A 303 5.86 -1.32 4.41
C GLY A 303 4.57 -0.85 3.73
N THR A 304 4.51 -1.09 2.43
CA THR A 304 3.37 -0.73 1.57
C THR A 304 2.75 -2.00 1.00
N SER A 305 1.42 -2.07 0.88
CA SER A 305 0.71 -3.22 0.30
C SER A 305 1.05 -4.52 1.06
N MET A 306 1.62 -5.54 0.40
CA MET A 306 2.11 -6.75 1.08
C MET A 306 3.18 -6.47 2.14
N GLY A 307 3.95 -5.38 2.02
CA GLY A 307 4.89 -4.96 3.07
C GLY A 307 4.16 -4.48 4.32
N GLY A 308 2.99 -3.86 4.14
CA GLY A 308 2.09 -3.49 5.25
C GLY A 308 1.44 -4.71 5.89
N GLN A 309 1.11 -5.72 5.07
CA GLN A 309 0.62 -7.03 5.54
C GLN A 309 1.66 -7.70 6.46
N GLN A 310 2.89 -7.85 5.97
CA GLN A 310 4.03 -8.38 6.73
C GLN A 310 4.26 -7.58 8.02
N SER A 311 4.22 -6.24 7.95
CA SER A 311 4.44 -5.35 9.10
C SER A 311 3.40 -5.53 10.21
N LEU A 312 2.13 -5.72 9.84
CA LEU A 312 1.05 -5.95 10.82
C LEU A 312 1.07 -7.38 11.38
N ALA A 313 1.39 -8.37 10.56
CA ALA A 313 1.58 -9.74 11.01
C ALA A 313 2.74 -9.85 12.02
N VAL A 314 3.92 -9.30 11.68
CA VAL A 314 5.09 -9.33 12.56
C VAL A 314 4.84 -8.55 13.85
N ALA A 315 4.11 -7.43 13.82
CA ALA A 315 3.74 -6.69 15.02
C ALA A 315 2.78 -7.45 15.95
N GLY A 316 1.95 -8.34 15.40
CA GLY A 316 1.12 -9.26 16.18
C GLY A 316 1.90 -10.46 16.74
N LEU A 317 2.98 -10.87 16.07
CA LEU A 317 3.80 -12.03 16.44
C LEU A 317 4.97 -11.69 17.36
N TYR A 318 5.52 -10.47 17.25
CA TYR A 318 6.67 -10.00 18.01
C TYR A 318 6.30 -8.76 18.84
N PRO A 319 6.03 -8.90 20.16
CA PRO A 319 5.56 -7.80 21.00
C PRO A 319 6.61 -6.70 21.24
N GLY A 320 7.88 -6.93 20.85
CA GLY A 320 8.96 -5.94 20.96
C GLY A 320 8.99 -4.89 19.83
N ILE A 321 8.09 -4.97 18.84
CA ILE A 321 7.88 -3.86 17.89
C ILE A 321 7.35 -2.64 18.69
N THR A 322 7.95 -1.47 18.49
CA THR A 322 7.58 -0.24 19.20
C THR A 322 6.83 0.77 18.34
N GLY A 323 6.71 0.52 17.04
CA GLY A 323 5.90 1.32 16.13
C GLY A 323 5.64 0.61 14.80
N VAL A 324 4.48 0.86 14.20
CA VAL A 324 4.10 0.33 12.89
C VAL A 324 3.61 1.47 12.01
N VAL A 325 4.18 1.63 10.82
CA VAL A 325 3.84 2.70 9.88
C VAL A 325 3.61 2.06 8.51
N VAL A 326 2.35 1.93 8.08
CA VAL A 326 2.00 1.16 6.87
C VAL A 326 1.10 1.93 5.89
N ASN A 327 1.34 1.72 4.60
CA ASN A 327 0.56 2.29 3.52
C ASN A 327 -0.23 1.21 2.81
N VAL A 328 -1.54 1.43 2.64
CA VAL A 328 -2.47 0.55 1.91
C VAL A 328 -2.21 -0.94 2.18
N PRO A 329 -2.16 -1.40 3.46
CA PRO A 329 -1.75 -2.75 3.80
C PRO A 329 -2.68 -3.80 3.20
N ALA A 330 -2.10 -4.85 2.62
CA ALA A 330 -2.83 -5.95 2.01
C ALA A 330 -3.19 -7.07 3.00
N GLY A 331 -3.85 -8.13 2.52
CA GLY A 331 -4.08 -9.37 3.27
C GLY A 331 -5.07 -9.26 4.42
N SER A 332 -6.02 -8.33 4.33
CA SER A 332 -7.02 -8.06 5.36
C SER A 332 -8.42 -8.43 4.88
N ASP A 333 -9.20 -9.10 5.74
CA ASP A 333 -10.61 -9.42 5.54
C ASP A 333 -10.86 -10.27 4.28
N ALA A 334 -10.04 -11.30 4.10
CA ALA A 334 -10.06 -12.15 2.91
C ALA A 334 -11.42 -12.83 2.70
N ASN A 335 -11.94 -13.46 3.76
CA ASN A 335 -13.26 -14.10 3.73
C ASN A 335 -14.42 -13.09 3.70
N GLY A 336 -14.16 -11.78 3.87
CA GLY A 336 -15.15 -10.74 3.63
C GLY A 336 -15.78 -10.82 2.23
N ALA A 337 -15.06 -11.37 1.25
CA ALA A 337 -15.57 -11.61 -0.10
C ALA A 337 -16.77 -12.57 -0.15
N LEU A 338 -16.84 -13.55 0.76
CA LEU A 338 -18.02 -14.44 0.92
C LEU A 338 -19.26 -13.69 1.41
N HIS A 339 -19.09 -12.47 1.91
CA HIS A 339 -20.14 -11.63 2.48
C HIS A 339 -20.34 -10.31 1.69
N GLY A 340 -19.83 -10.26 0.46
CA GLY A 340 -20.03 -9.12 -0.44
C GLY A 340 -19.11 -7.93 -0.20
N HIS A 341 -17.96 -8.14 0.47
CA HIS A 341 -16.85 -7.19 0.41
C HIS A 341 -16.06 -7.41 -0.87
N MET A 342 -15.45 -6.35 -1.39
CA MET A 342 -14.51 -6.46 -2.51
C MET A 342 -13.31 -7.30 -2.08
N PRO A 343 -12.94 -8.35 -2.85
CA PRO A 343 -11.74 -9.10 -2.57
C PRO A 343 -10.51 -8.20 -2.76
N GLY A 344 -9.47 -8.45 -1.97
CA GLY A 344 -8.18 -7.78 -2.07
C GLY A 344 -7.04 -8.77 -2.23
N TYR A 345 -5.87 -8.23 -2.59
CA TYR A 345 -4.61 -8.97 -2.52
C TYR A 345 -4.42 -9.58 -1.12
N PRO A 346 -3.93 -10.84 -0.96
CA PRO A 346 -3.34 -11.74 -1.96
C PRO A 346 -4.25 -12.45 -2.97
N ASN A 347 -5.55 -12.12 -3.03
CA ASN A 347 -6.53 -12.77 -3.89
C ASN A 347 -6.64 -14.28 -3.60
N TRP A 348 -6.64 -14.66 -2.32
CA TRP A 348 -6.91 -16.05 -1.94
C TRP A 348 -8.28 -16.48 -2.49
N ASN A 349 -8.32 -17.68 -3.08
CA ASN A 349 -9.54 -18.22 -3.65
C ASN A 349 -10.46 -18.78 -2.55
N VAL A 350 -11.11 -17.88 -1.81
CA VAL A 350 -11.99 -18.23 -0.68
C VAL A 350 -13.25 -19.00 -1.11
N SER A 351 -13.50 -19.19 -2.41
CA SER A 351 -14.55 -20.11 -2.87
C SER A 351 -14.18 -21.59 -2.68
N ASP A 352 -12.88 -21.93 -2.57
CA ASP A 352 -12.44 -23.22 -2.04
C ASP A 352 -12.42 -23.14 -0.51
N ALA A 353 -13.28 -23.91 0.15
CA ALA A 353 -13.40 -23.92 1.61
C ALA A 353 -12.08 -24.24 2.33
N ARG A 354 -11.18 -25.04 1.72
CA ARG A 354 -9.87 -25.34 2.33
C ARG A 354 -8.95 -24.13 2.30
N VAL A 355 -9.03 -23.31 1.25
CA VAL A 355 -8.30 -22.04 1.18
C VAL A 355 -8.88 -21.07 2.20
N ALA A 356 -10.20 -20.93 2.26
CA ALA A 356 -10.91 -20.05 3.23
C ALA A 356 -10.69 -20.46 4.70
N ASP A 357 -10.34 -21.71 4.97
CA ASP A 357 -9.97 -22.16 6.32
C ASP A 357 -8.49 -21.89 6.64
N ALA A 358 -7.60 -22.08 5.66
CA ALA A 358 -6.16 -21.88 5.82
C ALA A 358 -5.79 -20.40 5.88
N ASP A 359 -6.38 -19.56 5.02
CA ASP A 359 -6.04 -18.15 4.88
C ASP A 359 -6.37 -17.32 6.13
N ARG A 360 -7.34 -17.74 6.95
CA ARG A 360 -7.67 -17.12 8.24
C ARG A 360 -6.49 -17.15 9.22
N TYR A 361 -5.51 -18.04 9.04
CA TYR A 361 -4.27 -18.04 9.80
C TYR A 361 -3.24 -17.03 9.27
N PHE A 362 -3.44 -16.49 8.07
CA PHE A 362 -2.58 -15.53 7.41
C PHE A 362 -3.20 -14.13 7.25
N ASP A 363 -4.52 -14.00 7.41
CA ASP A 363 -5.25 -12.73 7.38
C ASP A 363 -4.83 -11.82 8.53
N ILE A 364 -4.33 -10.62 8.19
CA ILE A 364 -3.74 -9.67 9.15
C ILE A 364 -4.74 -9.17 10.19
N MET A 365 -6.05 -9.23 9.91
CA MET A 365 -7.08 -8.85 10.89
C MET A 365 -7.02 -9.75 12.12
N ASN A 366 -6.58 -11.00 11.97
CA ASN A 366 -6.47 -11.96 13.07
C ASN A 366 -5.19 -11.77 13.90
N PHE A 367 -4.22 -10.97 13.44
CA PHE A 367 -3.05 -10.57 14.20
C PHE A 367 -3.29 -9.27 14.97
N ALA A 368 -4.16 -8.39 14.46
CA ALA A 368 -4.44 -7.06 15.01
C ALA A 368 -4.70 -7.01 16.53
N PRO A 369 -5.46 -7.95 17.15
CA PRO A 369 -5.67 -7.93 18.60
C PRO A 369 -4.41 -8.12 19.44
N ARG A 370 -3.35 -8.73 18.87
CA ARG A 370 -2.06 -8.95 19.54
C ARG A 370 -1.15 -7.73 19.46
N ILE A 371 -1.35 -6.84 18.50
CA ILE A 371 -0.50 -5.65 18.29
C ILE A 371 -0.53 -4.75 19.53
N LYS A 372 0.65 -4.50 20.10
CA LYS A 372 0.88 -3.58 21.23
C LYS A 372 1.48 -2.25 20.82
N ALA A 373 2.11 -2.22 19.64
CA ALA A 373 2.76 -1.05 19.11
C ALA A 373 1.74 0.01 18.65
N PRO A 374 2.02 1.30 18.88
CA PRO A 374 1.38 2.39 18.16
C PRO A 374 1.41 2.14 16.65
N THR A 375 0.27 2.29 15.99
CA THR A 375 0.12 1.93 14.57
C THR A 375 -0.51 3.05 13.75
N MET A 376 0.18 3.48 12.69
CA MET A 376 -0.36 4.35 11.65
C MET A 376 -0.72 3.52 10.41
N MET A 377 -1.96 3.67 9.91
CA MET A 377 -2.43 2.97 8.71
C MET A 377 -3.00 3.97 7.70
N ALA A 378 -2.35 4.11 6.55
CA ALA A 378 -2.93 4.85 5.42
C ALA A 378 -3.77 3.94 4.52
N MET A 379 -4.82 4.49 3.92
CA MET A 379 -5.75 3.74 3.07
C MET A 379 -6.37 4.60 1.98
N GLY A 380 -6.33 4.12 0.74
CA GLY A 380 -7.00 4.73 -0.39
C GLY A 380 -8.46 4.31 -0.47
N PHE A 381 -9.40 5.25 -0.53
CA PHE A 381 -10.84 4.90 -0.58
C PHE A 381 -11.30 4.37 -1.94
N ILE A 382 -10.53 4.59 -3.00
CA ILE A 382 -10.81 4.03 -4.33
C ILE A 382 -9.85 2.89 -4.70
N ASP A 383 -9.05 2.42 -3.75
CA ASP A 383 -8.14 1.29 -3.91
C ASP A 383 -8.91 -0.01 -4.16
N ALA A 384 -8.67 -0.60 -5.33
CA ALA A 384 -9.25 -1.88 -5.75
C ALA A 384 -8.27 -3.07 -5.62
N VAL A 385 -7.04 -2.83 -5.18
CA VAL A 385 -6.02 -3.88 -4.93
C VAL A 385 -6.05 -4.28 -3.45
N THR A 386 -6.10 -3.29 -2.56
CA THR A 386 -6.23 -3.48 -1.11
C THR A 386 -7.42 -2.66 -0.60
N PRO A 387 -8.65 -3.20 -0.72
CA PRO A 387 -9.86 -2.46 -0.44
C PRO A 387 -9.91 -1.89 0.98
N ALA A 388 -10.23 -0.60 1.11
CA ALA A 388 -10.27 0.09 2.41
C ALA A 388 -11.24 -0.53 3.42
N ILE A 389 -12.28 -1.26 2.97
CA ILE A 389 -13.17 -2.03 3.84
C ILE A 389 -12.37 -3.01 4.73
N GLY A 390 -11.45 -3.76 4.13
CA GLY A 390 -10.59 -4.69 4.85
C GLY A 390 -9.59 -3.96 5.75
N ILE A 391 -9.00 -2.85 5.28
CA ILE A 391 -8.04 -2.08 6.09
C ILE A 391 -8.72 -1.50 7.34
N TRP A 392 -9.94 -0.97 7.22
CA TRP A 392 -10.74 -0.51 8.37
C TRP A 392 -11.10 -1.65 9.32
N THR A 393 -11.44 -2.83 8.80
CA THR A 393 -11.68 -4.04 9.62
C THR A 393 -10.47 -4.35 10.50
N THR A 394 -9.26 -4.41 9.93
CA THR A 394 -8.02 -4.63 10.69
C THR A 394 -7.74 -3.49 11.67
N PHE A 395 -7.82 -2.23 11.20
CA PHE A 395 -7.59 -1.05 12.03
C PHE A 395 -8.47 -1.07 13.29
N ASN A 396 -9.75 -1.41 13.16
CA ASN A 396 -10.70 -1.43 14.27
C ASN A 396 -10.39 -2.51 15.32
N LEU A 397 -9.71 -3.60 14.94
CA LEU A 397 -9.31 -4.67 15.85
C LEU A 397 -8.02 -4.36 16.65
N ILE A 398 -7.20 -3.41 16.20
CA ILE A 398 -6.01 -2.96 16.94
C ILE A 398 -6.44 -2.24 18.22
N ARG A 399 -5.90 -2.65 19.37
CA ARG A 399 -6.22 -2.06 20.69
C ARG A 399 -5.18 -1.04 21.17
N ALA A 400 -3.98 -1.08 20.60
CA ALA A 400 -2.94 -0.10 20.86
C ALA A 400 -3.31 1.29 20.30
N PRO A 401 -2.59 2.37 20.72
CA PRO A 401 -2.73 3.68 20.08
C PRO A 401 -2.64 3.56 18.56
N LYS A 402 -3.53 4.23 17.83
CA LYS A 402 -3.61 4.08 16.39
C LYS A 402 -4.10 5.33 15.71
N GLU A 403 -3.58 5.58 14.51
CA GLU A 403 -3.96 6.69 13.65
C GLU A 403 -4.31 6.15 12.26
N ALA A 404 -5.50 6.51 11.77
CA ALA A 404 -5.88 6.25 10.40
C ALA A 404 -5.51 7.47 9.54
N VAL A 405 -4.97 7.24 8.35
CA VAL A 405 -4.68 8.28 7.36
C VAL A 405 -5.53 8.00 6.11
N PRO A 406 -6.77 8.51 6.06
CA PRO A 406 -7.64 8.34 4.91
C PRO A 406 -7.13 9.15 3.70
N MET A 407 -7.03 8.51 2.55
CA MET A 407 -6.71 9.14 1.26
C MET A 407 -7.91 8.94 0.33
N ILE A 408 -8.85 9.89 0.39
CA ILE A 408 -10.22 9.71 -0.13
C ILE A 408 -10.32 9.50 -1.64
N ASP A 409 -9.34 10.01 -2.38
CA ASP A 409 -9.25 9.97 -3.83
C ASP A 409 -8.09 9.09 -4.30
N SER A 410 -7.36 8.45 -3.39
CA SER A 410 -6.22 7.62 -3.76
C SER A 410 -6.64 6.21 -4.18
N PRO A 411 -6.16 5.73 -5.34
CA PRO A 411 -6.16 4.30 -5.68
C PRO A 411 -5.01 3.60 -4.94
N HIS A 412 -4.66 2.39 -5.38
CA HIS A 412 -3.46 1.73 -4.86
C HIS A 412 -2.19 2.54 -5.17
N ASN A 413 -1.17 2.42 -4.32
CA ASN A 413 0.00 3.31 -4.32
C ASN A 413 0.71 3.44 -5.68
N HIS A 414 0.81 2.37 -6.47
CA HIS A 414 1.47 2.39 -7.79
C HIS A 414 0.65 3.06 -8.90
N GLN A 415 -0.63 3.33 -8.62
CA GLN A 415 -1.57 4.00 -9.53
C GLN A 415 -1.82 5.45 -9.10
N ALA A 416 -1.45 5.80 -7.87
CA ALA A 416 -1.73 7.08 -7.27
C ALA A 416 -0.76 8.16 -7.73
N THR A 417 -1.24 9.40 -7.79
CA THR A 417 -0.39 10.57 -7.99
C THR A 417 0.34 10.94 -6.69
N ALA A 418 1.39 11.76 -6.81
CA ALA A 418 2.07 12.31 -5.64
C ALA A 418 1.11 13.11 -4.71
N GLU A 419 0.13 13.80 -5.28
CA GLU A 419 -0.89 14.52 -4.52
C GLU A 419 -1.81 13.57 -3.74
N GLN A 420 -2.31 12.52 -4.39
CA GLN A 420 -3.14 11.50 -3.73
C GLN A 420 -2.40 10.78 -2.59
N GLN A 421 -1.08 10.62 -2.70
CA GLN A 421 -0.23 10.01 -1.67
C GLN A 421 0.33 11.01 -0.65
N ARG A 422 0.13 12.32 -0.84
CA ARG A 422 0.67 13.37 0.04
C ARG A 422 0.31 13.16 1.51
N PRO A 423 -0.95 12.81 1.89
CA PRO A 423 -1.28 12.56 3.29
C PRO A 423 -0.43 11.42 3.91
N TRP A 424 -0.18 10.34 3.16
CA TRP A 424 0.71 9.27 3.60
C TRP A 424 2.16 9.77 3.73
N VAL A 425 2.69 10.45 2.72
CA VAL A 425 4.10 10.90 2.70
C VAL A 425 4.39 11.81 3.89
N GLU A 426 3.57 12.84 4.10
CA GLU A 426 3.75 13.80 5.18
C GLU A 426 3.61 13.12 6.54
N ARG A 427 2.56 12.29 6.70
CA ARG A 427 2.24 11.74 8.01
C ARG A 427 3.16 10.59 8.41
N SER A 428 3.56 9.73 7.47
CA SER A 428 4.58 8.70 7.71
C SER A 428 5.94 9.30 8.07
N ALA A 429 6.36 10.38 7.41
CA ALA A 429 7.61 11.07 7.75
C ALA A 429 7.58 11.63 9.18
N ALA A 430 6.47 12.26 9.57
CA ALA A 430 6.29 12.77 10.93
C ALA A 430 6.23 11.64 11.98
N TRP A 431 5.56 10.52 11.68
CA TRP A 431 5.56 9.33 12.54
C TRP A 431 6.96 8.75 12.72
N LEU A 432 7.70 8.55 11.63
CA LEU A 432 9.05 8.00 11.69
C LEU A 432 9.99 8.94 12.47
N ALA A 433 9.89 10.26 12.27
CA ALA A 433 10.67 11.23 13.03
C ALA A 433 10.38 11.17 14.54
N ALA A 434 9.10 11.12 14.94
CA ALA A 434 8.70 11.00 16.33
C ALA A 434 9.18 9.67 16.96
N LEU A 435 8.88 8.55 16.31
CA LEU A 435 9.26 7.21 16.76
C LEU A 435 10.78 7.06 16.90
N LYS A 436 11.56 7.65 16.01
CA LYS A 436 13.03 7.66 16.08
C LYS A 436 13.55 8.25 17.39
N THR A 437 12.88 9.30 17.89
CA THR A 437 13.20 9.91 19.20
C THR A 437 12.56 9.14 20.37
N GLY A 438 11.69 8.18 20.08
CA GLY A 438 10.91 7.39 21.02
C GLY A 438 9.80 8.19 21.69
N VAL A 439 9.29 9.20 20.99
CA VAL A 439 8.06 9.91 21.33
C VAL A 439 6.92 9.26 20.53
N LEU A 440 5.79 9.02 21.19
CA LEU A 440 4.58 8.58 20.49
C LEU A 440 4.02 9.77 19.68
N PRO A 441 3.85 9.61 18.35
CA PRO A 441 3.40 10.67 17.46
C PRO A 441 1.95 11.10 17.63
#